data_AF-A0A143DHV4-F1
#
_entry.id   AF-A0A143DHV4-F1
#
_cell.length_a   1.000
_cell.length_b   1.000
_cell.length_c   1.000
_cell.angle_alpha   90.00
_cell.angle_beta   90.00
_cell.angle_gamma   90.00
#
_symmetry.space_group_name_H-M   'P 1'
#
loop_
_entity.id
_entity.type
_entity.pdbx_description
1 polymer ?
#
loop_
_entity_poly.entity_id
_entity_poly.type
_entity_poly.pdbx_seq_one_letter_code
_entity_poly.pdbx_strand_id
1 'polypeptide(L)' 'MHPQALIAEHLEEGSLEELVPDTPLDVPLYWQQARAASTVLDDLTRHIIAAARTTLLPP' A
#
# COMPACT_ATOMS: atom_id res chain seq x y z
N MET A 1 4.94 -14.56 -0.48
CA MET A 1 5.07 -13.08 -0.48
C MET A 1 3.73 -12.50 -0.05
N HIS A 2 3.67 -11.88 1.12
CA HIS A 2 2.46 -11.27 1.67
C HIS A 2 2.65 -9.75 1.79
N PRO A 3 1.64 -8.92 1.49
CA PRO A 3 1.69 -7.51 1.85
C PRO A 3 1.85 -7.36 3.36
N GLN A 4 2.83 -6.57 3.80
CA GLN A 4 3.17 -6.42 5.23
C GLN A 4 1.97 -5.99 6.08
N ALA A 5 1.14 -5.08 5.56
CA ALA A 5 -0.07 -4.61 6.25
C ALA A 5 -1.07 -5.73 6.61
N LEU A 6 -1.03 -6.88 5.92
CA LEU A 6 -1.93 -8.01 6.18
C LEU A 6 -1.34 -9.02 7.18
N ILE A 7 -0.04 -8.95 7.46
CA ILE A 7 0.67 -9.92 8.31
C ILE A 7 1.36 -9.29 9.52
N ALA A 8 1.24 -7.97 9.72
CA ALA A 8 1.91 -7.26 10.81
C ALA A 8 1.61 -7.87 12.19
N GLU A 9 0.34 -8.12 12.51
CA GLU A 9 -0.08 -8.73 13.78
C GLU A 9 0.50 -10.15 13.95
N HIS A 10 0.55 -10.94 12.88
CA HIS A 10 1.09 -12.30 12.94
C HIS A 10 2.61 -12.31 13.17
N LEU A 11 3.32 -11.32 12.65
CA LEU A 11 4.75 -11.11 12.92
C LEU A 11 4.97 -10.66 14.37
N GLU A 12 4.13 -9.76 14.90
CA GLU A 12 4.18 -9.32 16.30
C GLU A 12 3.89 -10.47 17.28
N GLU A 13 2.93 -11.33 16.95
CA GLU A 13 2.55 -12.52 17.74
C GLU A 13 3.53 -13.70 17.59
N GLY A 14 4.41 -13.65 16.58
CA GLY A 14 5.34 -14.75 16.25
C GLY A 14 4.66 -15.97 15.63
N SER A 15 3.43 -15.86 15.15
CA SER A 15 2.76 -16.91 14.36
C SER A 15 3.29 -16.95 12.93
N LEU A 16 3.87 -15.85 12.45
CA LEU A 16 4.69 -15.76 11.25
C LEU A 16 6.09 -15.20 11.59
N GLU A 17 7.09 -15.62 10.81
CA GLU A 17 8.46 -15.11 10.86
C GLU A 17 9.01 -14.96 9.43
N GLU A 18 9.99 -14.08 9.24
CA GLU A 18 10.68 -13.93 7.97
C GLU A 18 11.54 -15.16 7.64
N LEU A 19 11.46 -15.65 6.40
CA LEU A 19 12.30 -16.77 5.93
C LEU A 19 13.78 -16.38 5.86
N VAL A 20 14.04 -15.15 5.42
CA VAL A 20 15.35 -14.51 5.41
C VAL A 20 15.13 -13.11 5.98
N PRO A 21 15.72 -12.77 7.14
CA PRO A 21 15.53 -11.47 7.77
C PRO A 21 15.90 -10.31 6.83
N ASP A 22 15.16 -9.19 6.94
CA ASP A 22 15.48 -7.93 6.26
C ASP A 22 15.52 -8.04 4.72
N THR A 23 14.68 -8.90 4.12
CA THR A 23 14.59 -9.05 2.65
C THR A 23 13.20 -8.72 2.10
N PRO A 24 12.70 -7.49 2.32
CA PRO A 24 11.41 -7.07 1.76
C PRO A 24 11.48 -6.95 0.23
N LEU A 25 10.31 -7.05 -0.41
CA LEU A 25 10.13 -6.75 -1.83
C LEU A 25 9.25 -5.50 -1.95
N ASP A 26 9.87 -4.35 -2.16
CA ASP A 26 9.17 -3.10 -2.37
C ASP A 26 8.59 -3.04 -3.80
N VAL A 27 7.29 -2.75 -3.89
CA VAL A 27 6.56 -2.70 -5.17
C VAL A 27 5.88 -1.33 -5.33
N PRO A 28 6.24 -0.54 -6.36
CA PRO A 28 5.61 0.76 -6.58
C PRO A 28 4.15 0.59 -7.03
N LEU A 29 3.26 1.41 -6.47
CA LEU A 29 1.84 1.44 -6.82
C LEU A 29 1.46 2.73 -7.56
N TYR A 30 0.48 2.63 -8.45
CA TYR A 30 0.01 3.75 -9.28
C TYR A 30 -1.51 3.83 -9.25
N TRP A 31 -2.05 5.04 -9.12
CA TRP A 31 -3.45 5.32 -9.36
C TRP A 31 -3.64 5.78 -10.81
N GLN A 32 -4.60 5.18 -11.52
CA GLN A 32 -4.92 5.53 -12.90
C GLN A 32 -6.40 5.87 -13.01
N GLN A 33 -6.70 6.95 -13.72
CA GLN A 33 -8.08 7.35 -14.02
C GLN A 33 -8.25 7.65 -15.52
N ALA A 34 -9.48 7.50 -16.02
CA ALA A 34 -9.80 7.86 -17.40
C ALA A 34 -9.61 9.37 -17.63
N ARG A 35 -9.04 9.75 -18.78
CA ARG A 35 -8.72 11.16 -19.09
C ARG A 35 -9.94 12.07 -19.14
N ALA A 36 -11.10 11.57 -19.56
CA ALA A 36 -12.36 12.31 -19.62
C ALA A 36 -13.10 12.34 -18.26
N ALA A 37 -12.35 12.32 -17.17
CA ALA A 37 -12.88 12.21 -15.81
C ALA A 37 -13.67 13.45 -15.39
N SER A 38 -14.78 13.22 -14.68
CA SER A 38 -15.60 14.25 -14.05
C SER A 38 -15.00 14.72 -12.72
N THR A 39 -15.52 15.82 -12.16
CA THR A 39 -15.10 16.38 -10.86
C THR A 39 -15.20 15.39 -9.69
N VAL A 40 -16.07 14.36 -9.79
CA VAL A 40 -16.18 13.30 -8.77
C VAL A 40 -14.90 12.47 -8.69
N LEU A 41 -14.22 12.25 -9.82
CA LEU A 41 -12.98 11.46 -9.87
C LEU A 41 -11.78 12.27 -9.36
N ASP A 42 -11.82 13.60 -9.42
CA ASP A 42 -10.81 14.46 -8.78
C ASP A 42 -10.85 14.29 -7.27
N ASP A 43 -12.06 14.30 -6.68
CA ASP A 43 -12.24 14.09 -5.25
C ASP A 43 -11.81 12.69 -4.81
N LEU A 44 -12.17 11.65 -5.59
CA LEU A 44 -11.69 10.29 -5.32
C LEU A 44 -10.16 10.21 -5.40
N THR A 45 -9.55 10.85 -6.40
CA THR A 45 -8.10 10.90 -6.54
C THR A 45 -7.45 11.52 -5.30
N ARG A 46 -8.00 12.62 -4.78
CA ARG A 46 -7.47 13.24 -3.54
C ARG A 46 -7.52 12.27 -2.35
N HIS A 47 -8.62 11.55 -2.17
CA HIS A 47 -8.76 10.60 -1.06
C HIS A 47 -7.83 9.39 -1.20
N ILE A 48 -7.69 8.84 -2.42
CA ILE A 48 -6.79 7.71 -2.68
C ILE A 48 -5.33 8.10 -2.43
N ILE A 49 -4.90 9.26 -2.93
CA ILE A 49 -3.53 9.74 -2.70
C ILE A 49 -3.28 10.03 -1.22
N ALA A 50 -4.26 10.59 -0.50
CA ALA A 50 -4.14 10.81 0.94
C ALA A 50 -3.99 9.50 1.71
N ALA A 51 -4.81 8.48 1.40
CA ALA A 51 -4.71 7.16 2.01
C ALA A 51 -3.34 6.52 1.72
N ALA A 52 -2.90 6.54 0.46
CA ALA A 52 -1.61 6.02 0.04
C ALA A 52 -0.44 6.64 0.81
N ARG A 53 -0.45 7.96 1.04
CA ARG A 53 0.59 8.65 1.82
C ARG A 53 0.66 8.24 3.28
N THR A 54 -0.46 7.75 3.84
CA THR A 54 -0.52 7.33 5.25
C THR A 54 -0.23 5.85 5.46
N THR A 55 -0.35 5.02 4.42
CA THR A 55 -0.28 3.56 4.55
C THR A 55 0.82 2.89 3.73
N LEU A 56 1.36 3.58 2.72
CA LEU A 56 2.44 3.05 1.88
C LEU A 56 3.78 3.70 2.24
N LEU A 57 4.86 3.01 1.89
CA LEU A 57 6.20 3.57 1.94
C LEU A 57 6.31 4.77 0.98
N PRO A 58 7.07 5.81 1.35
CA PRO A 58 7.36 6.91 0.44
C PRO A 58 8.15 6.40 -0.77
N PRO A 59 7.96 7.00 -1.96
CA PRO A 59 8.75 6.70 -3.14
C PRO A 59 10.21 7.16 -3.01
#